data_AF-A0A0M9ZXB8-F1
#
_entry.id   AF-A0A0M9ZXB8-F1
#
_cell.length_a   1.000
_cell.length_b   1.000
_cell.length_c   1.000
_cell.angle_alpha   90.00
_cell.angle_beta   90.00
_cell.angle_gamma   90.00
#
_symmetry.space_group_name_H-M   'P 1'
#
loop_
_entity.id
_entity.type
_entity.pdbx_description
1 polymer ?
#
loop_
_entity_poly.entity_id
_entity_poly.type
_entity_poly.pdbx_seq_one_letter_code
_entity_poly.pdbx_strand_id
1 'polypeptide(L)'
;MTHLTDPERAAYLARLRPGAHVEHDDTVFTAALLQALLQACSVPGDNPRIGAASFRGATFTDTAKFNNVTFSHMTLFGGATFNGNAEFYGATFVDNAEFRGVIFQRVAGFNGAKFGEDAVFDGAQFSRTATFIGSEFTSTPRFTGATFRGAVSFHGGKTPGIDFNGSKFATQRVGPLVSTGAVDFSGAVFEDPVTMEIAAPALKCVRARWESTATLRLRYATVDLSDAVLSSPVAVTAPPTPFTHLPQTRRGAILLNLPRRTQVGESPLGDRDRRVRVTSIRGVDAAHLVLTDIDLTNCRFSGAFHLDQLRIEGNCTFAYSPSGLRWTRRRVLAEERYWRVSVNDPHLAQRLANAENWLDIHMAITRPDGGRHSILLPGWQLDPSDLAPYSDRPMSPGPDQLASTYRALRKASEDSKNEPDAADFYYGEMEMRRHDPNRPLSERTLLAVYWAVSGYGLRAMRALGWLMFSISLTVMLLVLVGLPSHPPLPRTTGTVTAGQKIDMTTDSPDPGGAAPGPMGERLTWRRAEQAVRTAVNSVIFRSAGQDLTVAGTCIEMTSRLLEPVLLALAFLAVRGRVKR
;
A
#
# COMPACT_ATOMS: atom_id res chain seq x y z
N MET A 1 35.47 -16.22 -41.66
CA MET A 1 34.66 -15.68 -42.78
C MET A 1 35.18 -14.36 -43.34
N THR A 2 35.64 -13.43 -42.50
CA THR A 2 36.25 -12.14 -42.89
C THR A 2 37.64 -12.26 -43.52
N HIS A 3 38.41 -13.28 -43.14
CA HIS A 3 39.75 -13.56 -43.70
C HIS A 3 39.74 -14.48 -44.93
N LEU A 4 38.56 -14.96 -45.34
CA LEU A 4 38.43 -15.82 -46.51
C LEU A 4 38.36 -14.97 -47.77
N THR A 5 39.12 -15.36 -48.79
CA THR A 5 38.98 -14.82 -50.13
C THR A 5 37.57 -15.12 -50.67
N ASP A 6 37.09 -14.31 -51.61
CA ASP A 6 35.75 -14.50 -52.20
C ASP A 6 35.48 -15.93 -52.72
N PRO A 7 36.42 -16.64 -53.40
CA PRO A 7 36.20 -18.03 -53.79
C PRO A 7 36.11 -19.00 -52.61
N GLU A 8 36.93 -18.83 -51.57
CA GLU A 8 36.86 -19.68 -50.36
C GLU A 8 35.55 -19.48 -49.59
N ARG A 9 35.06 -18.23 -49.57
CA ARG A 9 33.77 -17.88 -48.97
C ARG A 9 32.60 -18.51 -49.73
N ALA A 10 32.63 -18.43 -51.07
CA ALA A 10 31.63 -19.10 -51.91
C ALA A 10 31.64 -20.62 -51.71
N ALA A 11 32.82 -21.24 -51.62
CA ALA A 11 32.97 -22.66 -51.36
C ALA A 11 32.45 -23.07 -49.97
N TYR A 12 32.68 -22.25 -48.94
CA TYR A 12 32.12 -22.47 -47.61
C TYR A 12 30.58 -22.40 -47.63
N LEU A 13 30.02 -21.32 -48.19
CA LEU A 13 28.57 -21.13 -48.28
C LEU A 13 27.89 -22.27 -49.05
N ALA A 14 28.50 -22.74 -50.14
CA ALA A 14 27.98 -23.86 -50.93
C ALA A 14 27.94 -25.20 -50.17
N ARG A 15 28.61 -25.34 -49.02
CA ARG A 15 28.58 -26.53 -48.16
C ARG A 15 27.50 -26.47 -47.09
N LEU A 16 26.99 -25.29 -46.77
CA LEU A 16 25.92 -25.14 -45.79
C LEU A 16 24.62 -25.75 -46.30
N ARG A 17 23.85 -26.30 -45.38
CA ARG A 17 22.54 -26.90 -45.60
C ARG A 17 21.61 -26.43 -44.46
N PRO A 18 20.29 -26.49 -44.63
CA PRO A 18 19.37 -26.22 -43.53
C PRO A 18 19.70 -27.11 -42.31
N GLY A 19 19.84 -26.49 -41.15
CA GLY A 19 20.25 -27.14 -39.89
C GLY A 19 21.75 -27.22 -39.65
N ALA A 20 22.60 -26.71 -40.56
CA ALA A 20 24.04 -26.69 -40.37
C ALA A 20 24.44 -25.82 -39.17
N HIS A 21 25.48 -26.25 -38.45
CA HIS A 21 26.11 -25.47 -37.39
C HIS A 21 27.00 -24.38 -37.98
N VAL A 22 26.94 -23.17 -37.41
CA VAL A 22 27.72 -22.01 -37.86
C VAL A 22 28.48 -21.40 -36.69
N GLU A 23 29.75 -21.09 -36.91
CA GLU A 23 30.63 -20.48 -35.93
C GLU A 23 31.36 -19.30 -36.59
N HIS A 24 30.95 -18.10 -36.19
CA HIS A 24 31.33 -16.83 -36.80
C HIS A 24 31.60 -15.78 -35.73
N ASP A 25 32.36 -16.18 -34.71
CA ASP A 25 32.82 -15.29 -33.66
C ASP A 25 33.80 -14.24 -34.21
N ASP A 26 33.72 -13.02 -33.67
CA ASP A 26 34.52 -11.84 -34.04
C ASP A 26 34.48 -11.48 -35.53
N THR A 27 33.48 -11.97 -36.27
CA THR A 27 33.35 -11.70 -37.69
C THR A 27 32.56 -10.41 -37.96
N VAL A 28 32.94 -9.73 -39.03
CA VAL A 28 32.22 -8.55 -39.54
C VAL A 28 31.26 -8.98 -40.64
N PHE A 29 29.96 -8.74 -40.43
CA PHE A 29 28.89 -9.04 -41.37
C PHE A 29 28.36 -7.76 -42.03
N THR A 30 28.43 -7.74 -43.36
CA THR A 30 27.60 -6.83 -44.16
C THR A 30 26.22 -7.43 -44.38
N ALA A 31 25.23 -6.61 -44.75
CA ALA A 31 23.89 -7.10 -45.07
C ALA A 31 23.90 -8.21 -46.14
N ALA A 32 24.73 -8.05 -47.18
CA ALA A 32 24.86 -9.03 -48.26
C ALA A 32 25.46 -10.36 -47.79
N LEU A 33 26.49 -10.31 -46.93
CA LEU A 33 27.11 -11.52 -46.39
C LEU A 33 26.15 -12.30 -45.50
N LEU A 34 25.43 -11.60 -44.61
CA LEU A 34 24.41 -12.23 -43.78
C LEU A 34 23.31 -12.86 -44.63
N GLN A 35 22.82 -12.15 -45.65
CA GLN A 35 21.81 -12.68 -46.55
C GLN A 35 22.30 -13.95 -47.28
N ALA A 36 23.55 -13.96 -47.77
CA ALA A 36 24.13 -15.13 -48.41
C ALA A 36 24.24 -16.33 -47.46
N LEU A 37 24.63 -16.10 -46.19
CA LEU A 37 24.66 -17.12 -45.15
C LEU A 37 23.25 -17.72 -44.92
N LEU A 38 22.24 -16.87 -44.75
CA LEU A 38 20.87 -17.33 -44.51
C LEU A 38 20.27 -18.07 -45.71
N GLN A 39 20.57 -17.62 -46.93
CA GLN A 39 20.15 -18.31 -48.16
C GLN A 39 20.79 -19.69 -48.28
N ALA A 40 22.06 -19.84 -47.89
CA ALA A 40 22.75 -21.12 -47.90
C ALA A 40 22.19 -22.11 -46.85
N CYS A 41 21.61 -21.60 -45.78
CA CYS A 41 20.92 -22.38 -44.74
C CYS A 41 19.40 -22.52 -44.99
N SER A 42 18.91 -22.22 -46.20
CA SER A 42 17.51 -22.38 -46.56
C SER A 42 17.33 -23.18 -47.84
N VAL A 43 16.13 -23.72 -48.04
CA VAL A 43 15.66 -24.20 -49.34
C VAL A 43 14.70 -23.18 -49.96
N PRO A 44 14.61 -23.09 -51.30
CA PRO A 44 13.69 -22.14 -51.94
C PRO A 44 12.25 -22.32 -51.45
N GLY A 45 11.66 -21.23 -50.92
CA GLY A 45 10.28 -21.22 -50.42
C GLY A 45 10.13 -21.55 -48.92
N ASP A 46 11.20 -21.92 -48.22
CA ASP A 46 11.18 -22.15 -46.77
C ASP A 46 11.98 -21.08 -46.01
N ASN A 47 11.75 -21.02 -44.70
CA ASN A 47 12.49 -20.16 -43.80
C ASN A 47 13.89 -20.74 -43.52
N PRO A 48 14.93 -19.90 -43.35
CA PRO A 48 16.26 -20.40 -43.02
C PRO A 48 16.26 -21.18 -41.71
N ARG A 49 16.92 -22.36 -41.71
CA ARG A 49 17.12 -23.17 -40.52
C ARG A 49 18.61 -23.30 -40.25
N ILE A 50 19.04 -22.91 -39.06
CA ILE A 50 20.43 -23.03 -38.60
C ILE A 50 20.43 -23.99 -37.41
N GLY A 51 21.49 -24.80 -37.29
CA GLY A 51 21.72 -25.64 -36.12
C GLY A 51 22.17 -24.80 -34.92
N ALA A 52 23.31 -25.18 -34.33
CA ALA A 52 23.96 -24.33 -33.33
C ALA A 52 24.63 -23.14 -34.03
N ALA A 53 24.49 -21.94 -33.47
CA ALA A 53 24.97 -20.72 -34.09
C ALA A 53 25.73 -19.84 -33.10
N SER A 54 27.01 -19.56 -33.40
CA SER A 54 27.82 -18.62 -32.62
C SER A 54 28.22 -17.42 -33.45
N PHE A 55 27.94 -16.23 -32.91
CA PHE A 55 28.23 -14.90 -33.43
C PHE A 55 28.81 -14.03 -32.31
N ARG A 56 29.57 -14.62 -31.38
CA ARG A 56 30.11 -13.87 -30.24
C ARG A 56 31.08 -12.81 -30.71
N GLY A 57 30.99 -11.60 -30.18
CA GLY A 57 31.84 -10.47 -30.62
C GLY A 57 31.64 -10.04 -32.09
N ALA A 58 30.71 -10.65 -32.84
CA ALA A 58 30.49 -10.32 -34.24
C ALA A 58 29.96 -8.90 -34.41
N THR A 59 30.33 -8.24 -35.50
CA THR A 59 29.88 -6.88 -35.83
C THR A 59 29.04 -6.88 -37.10
N PHE A 60 27.76 -6.50 -36.99
CA PHE A 60 26.87 -6.31 -38.13
C PHE A 60 26.88 -4.83 -38.52
N THR A 61 27.47 -4.52 -39.68
CA THR A 61 27.67 -3.13 -40.13
C THR A 61 26.39 -2.45 -40.60
N ASP A 62 25.48 -3.24 -41.17
CA ASP A 62 24.20 -2.81 -41.73
C ASP A 62 23.03 -3.42 -40.95
N THR A 63 21.80 -3.26 -41.48
CA THR A 63 20.62 -3.94 -40.94
C THR A 63 20.78 -5.45 -41.02
N ALA A 64 20.82 -6.10 -39.85
CA ALA A 64 20.91 -7.55 -39.72
C ALA A 64 19.50 -8.16 -39.67
N LYS A 65 19.14 -8.95 -40.69
CA LYS A 65 17.80 -9.54 -40.82
C LYS A 65 17.83 -11.04 -40.56
N PHE A 66 17.39 -11.44 -39.38
CA PHE A 66 17.13 -12.82 -38.96
C PHE A 66 15.63 -13.13 -38.91
N ASN A 67 14.84 -12.48 -39.77
CA ASN A 67 13.39 -12.63 -39.78
C ASN A 67 12.99 -14.07 -40.15
N ASN A 68 12.08 -14.64 -39.37
CA ASN A 68 11.57 -16.02 -39.49
C ASN A 68 12.65 -17.12 -39.45
N VAL A 69 13.89 -16.81 -39.08
CA VAL A 69 14.96 -17.80 -38.97
C VAL A 69 14.66 -18.75 -37.81
N THR A 70 14.83 -20.05 -38.03
CA THR A 70 14.78 -21.06 -36.97
C THR A 70 16.19 -21.46 -36.58
N PHE A 71 16.59 -21.13 -35.35
CA PHE A 71 17.77 -21.67 -34.71
C PHE A 71 17.38 -22.91 -33.91
N SER A 72 17.82 -24.06 -34.39
CA SER A 72 17.39 -25.38 -33.88
C SER A 72 18.13 -25.79 -32.61
N HIS A 73 19.24 -25.12 -32.31
CA HIS A 73 20.05 -25.34 -31.12
C HIS A 73 20.53 -24.01 -30.52
N MET A 74 21.38 -24.10 -29.49
CA MET A 74 21.97 -22.96 -28.79
C MET A 74 22.46 -21.87 -29.74
N THR A 75 22.04 -20.64 -29.47
CA THR A 75 22.36 -19.46 -30.27
C THR A 75 23.03 -18.39 -29.43
N LEU A 76 24.21 -17.93 -29.85
CA LEU A 76 25.14 -17.17 -29.03
C LEU A 76 25.54 -15.88 -29.76
N PHE A 77 24.98 -14.76 -29.34
CA PHE A 77 25.32 -13.42 -29.81
C PHE A 77 26.17 -12.66 -28.79
N GLY A 78 26.68 -13.30 -27.74
CA GLY A 78 27.36 -12.62 -26.63
C GLY A 78 28.44 -11.62 -27.08
N GLY A 79 28.31 -10.35 -26.68
CA GLY A 79 29.23 -9.26 -27.04
C GLY A 79 29.13 -8.77 -28.49
N ALA A 80 28.19 -9.27 -29.29
CA ALA A 80 28.00 -8.81 -30.67
C ALA A 80 27.52 -7.35 -30.72
N THR A 81 27.85 -6.65 -31.81
CA THR A 81 27.44 -5.28 -32.07
C THR A 81 26.61 -5.19 -33.35
N PHE A 82 25.41 -4.63 -33.26
CA PHE A 82 24.53 -4.33 -34.38
C PHE A 82 24.51 -2.82 -34.64
N ASN A 83 25.23 -2.38 -35.68
CA ASN A 83 25.31 -0.96 -36.06
C ASN A 83 24.06 -0.48 -36.81
N GLY A 84 23.42 -1.37 -37.58
CA GLY A 84 22.10 -1.17 -38.18
C GLY A 84 20.96 -1.66 -37.29
N ASN A 85 19.75 -1.73 -37.85
CA ASN A 85 18.63 -2.38 -37.16
C ASN A 85 18.91 -3.88 -37.00
N ALA A 86 18.58 -4.45 -35.85
CA ALA A 86 18.61 -5.89 -35.64
C ALA A 86 17.18 -6.42 -35.68
N GLU A 87 16.85 -7.17 -36.72
CA GLU A 87 15.50 -7.67 -36.96
C GLU A 87 15.46 -9.19 -36.76
N PHE A 88 14.75 -9.64 -35.72
CA PHE A 88 14.47 -11.03 -35.38
C PHE A 88 12.97 -11.29 -35.43
N TYR A 89 12.25 -10.66 -36.37
CA TYR A 89 10.80 -10.77 -36.44
C TYR A 89 10.38 -12.20 -36.77
N GLY A 90 9.54 -12.82 -35.95
CA GLY A 90 9.11 -14.21 -36.14
C GLY A 90 10.22 -15.25 -35.99
N ALA A 91 11.42 -14.86 -35.56
CA ALA A 91 12.53 -15.80 -35.36
C ALA A 91 12.19 -16.82 -34.26
N THR A 92 12.63 -18.07 -34.43
CA THR A 92 12.41 -19.14 -33.45
C THR A 92 13.77 -19.62 -32.93
N PHE A 93 13.97 -19.50 -31.63
CA PHE A 93 15.11 -20.06 -30.90
C PHE A 93 14.60 -21.28 -30.13
N VAL A 94 14.95 -22.48 -30.58
CA VAL A 94 14.44 -23.72 -29.98
C VAL A 94 15.07 -23.96 -28.61
N ASP A 95 16.39 -23.81 -28.52
CA ASP A 95 17.16 -23.90 -27.26
C ASP A 95 17.51 -22.49 -26.73
N ASN A 96 18.41 -22.42 -25.75
CA ASN A 96 18.89 -21.18 -25.14
C ASN A 96 19.40 -20.16 -26.16
N ALA A 97 18.94 -18.90 -26.01
CA ALA A 97 19.36 -17.77 -26.83
C ALA A 97 20.08 -16.72 -25.96
N GLU A 98 21.38 -16.56 -26.18
CA GLU A 98 22.22 -15.65 -25.41
C GLU A 98 22.58 -14.38 -26.19
N PHE A 99 22.18 -13.23 -25.67
CA PHE A 99 22.48 -11.87 -26.13
C PHE A 99 23.24 -11.08 -25.05
N ARG A 100 24.01 -11.78 -24.20
CA ARG A 100 24.75 -11.17 -23.09
C ARG A 100 25.71 -10.09 -23.61
N GLY A 101 25.63 -8.88 -23.07
CA GLY A 101 26.51 -7.78 -23.45
C GLY A 101 26.37 -7.31 -24.90
N VAL A 102 25.30 -7.70 -25.61
CA VAL A 102 25.08 -7.26 -27.00
C VAL A 102 24.79 -5.77 -27.05
N ILE A 103 25.31 -5.09 -28.08
CA ILE A 103 25.07 -3.67 -28.32
C ILE A 103 24.18 -3.51 -29.55
N PHE A 104 22.95 -3.03 -29.35
CA PHE A 104 22.04 -2.61 -30.41
C PHE A 104 22.09 -1.08 -30.57
N GLN A 105 22.78 -0.60 -31.61
CA GLN A 105 22.93 0.85 -31.87
C GLN A 105 21.64 1.49 -32.41
N ARG A 106 20.83 0.71 -33.11
CA ARG A 106 19.54 1.12 -33.67
C ARG A 106 18.40 0.30 -33.08
N VAL A 107 17.29 0.17 -33.80
CA VAL A 107 16.11 -0.55 -33.32
C VAL A 107 16.41 -2.04 -33.23
N ALA A 108 16.06 -2.66 -32.11
CA ALA A 108 16.12 -4.10 -31.90
C ALA A 108 14.69 -4.66 -31.89
N GLY A 109 14.35 -5.47 -32.90
CA GLY A 109 13.01 -5.96 -33.12
C GLY A 109 12.89 -7.46 -32.97
N PHE A 110 12.16 -7.93 -31.95
CA PHE A 110 11.88 -9.34 -31.65
C PHE A 110 10.39 -9.65 -31.74
N ASN A 111 9.63 -8.88 -32.53
CA ASN A 111 8.19 -9.06 -32.62
C ASN A 111 7.84 -10.45 -33.18
N GLY A 112 6.94 -11.16 -32.51
CA GLY A 112 6.56 -12.53 -32.88
C GLY A 112 7.67 -13.58 -32.68
N ALA A 113 8.82 -13.21 -32.11
CA ALA A 113 9.90 -14.17 -31.86
C ALA A 113 9.48 -15.19 -30.78
N LYS A 114 9.99 -16.41 -30.91
CA LYS A 114 9.72 -17.52 -30.00
C LYS A 114 11.01 -17.99 -29.35
N PHE A 115 11.03 -18.04 -28.02
CA PHE A 115 12.15 -18.53 -27.22
C PHE A 115 11.69 -19.79 -26.48
N GLY A 116 12.15 -20.94 -26.95
CA GLY A 116 11.78 -22.25 -26.45
C GLY A 116 12.34 -22.55 -25.07
N GLU A 117 13.52 -21.99 -24.75
CA GLU A 117 14.20 -22.10 -23.46
C GLU A 117 14.61 -20.70 -22.94
N ASP A 118 15.73 -20.58 -22.21
CA ASP A 118 16.17 -19.33 -21.60
C ASP A 118 16.60 -18.28 -22.65
N ALA A 119 16.05 -17.07 -22.53
CA ALA A 119 16.44 -15.90 -23.30
C ALA A 119 17.20 -14.92 -22.40
N VAL A 120 18.51 -14.76 -22.64
CA VAL A 120 19.42 -14.03 -21.75
C VAL A 120 19.97 -12.79 -22.44
N PHE A 121 19.58 -11.61 -21.98
CA PHE A 121 20.02 -10.29 -22.45
C PHE A 121 20.81 -9.53 -21.38
N ASP A 122 21.43 -10.26 -20.44
CA ASP A 122 22.16 -9.67 -19.32
C ASP A 122 23.27 -8.73 -19.84
N GLY A 123 23.31 -7.49 -19.34
CA GLY A 123 24.25 -6.45 -19.75
C GLY A 123 24.07 -5.92 -21.17
N ALA A 124 23.00 -6.29 -21.88
CA ALA A 124 22.73 -5.78 -23.23
C ALA A 124 22.45 -4.27 -23.24
N GLN A 125 22.79 -3.60 -24.33
CA GLN A 125 22.62 -2.15 -24.50
C GLN A 125 21.69 -1.87 -25.68
N PHE A 126 20.55 -1.25 -25.39
CA PHE A 126 19.55 -0.84 -26.38
C PHE A 126 19.59 0.68 -26.54
N SER A 127 20.28 1.15 -27.58
CA SER A 127 20.46 2.59 -27.83
C SER A 127 19.20 3.27 -28.39
N ARG A 128 18.29 2.49 -28.97
CA ARG A 128 16.98 2.91 -29.47
C ARG A 128 15.91 1.92 -29.00
N THR A 129 14.73 1.97 -29.61
CA THR A 129 13.59 1.14 -29.23
C THR A 129 13.90 -0.36 -29.29
N ALA A 130 13.48 -1.09 -28.26
CA ALA A 130 13.49 -2.55 -28.18
C ALA A 130 12.05 -3.07 -28.14
N THR A 131 11.63 -3.90 -29.09
CA THR A 131 10.23 -4.31 -29.24
C THR A 131 10.09 -5.82 -29.23
N PHE A 132 9.25 -6.33 -28.33
CA PHE A 132 8.93 -7.75 -28.11
C PHE A 132 7.42 -7.99 -28.23
N ILE A 133 6.79 -7.37 -29.25
CA ILE A 133 5.33 -7.45 -29.44
C ILE A 133 4.98 -8.82 -30.01
N GLY A 134 4.07 -9.54 -29.36
CA GLY A 134 3.64 -10.87 -29.80
C GLY A 134 4.69 -11.97 -29.63
N SER A 135 5.81 -11.69 -28.94
CA SER A 135 6.82 -12.72 -28.67
C SER A 135 6.35 -13.73 -27.63
N GLU A 136 6.78 -14.98 -27.77
CA GLU A 136 6.48 -16.05 -26.82
C GLU A 136 7.78 -16.50 -26.13
N PHE A 137 7.77 -16.50 -24.80
CA PHE A 137 8.85 -17.00 -23.96
C PHE A 137 8.34 -18.16 -23.11
N THR A 138 9.04 -19.30 -23.12
CA THR A 138 8.76 -20.43 -22.22
C THR A 138 9.20 -20.12 -20.79
N SER A 139 10.36 -19.46 -20.65
CA SER A 139 10.98 -19.06 -19.37
C SER A 139 11.00 -17.54 -19.21
N THR A 140 11.26 -17.04 -18.00
CA THR A 140 11.39 -15.60 -17.73
C THR A 140 12.62 -15.02 -18.45
N PRO A 141 12.46 -14.10 -19.44
CA PRO A 141 13.60 -13.46 -20.07
C PRO A 141 14.35 -12.56 -19.08
N ARG A 142 15.68 -12.64 -19.11
CA ARG A 142 16.56 -11.88 -18.21
C ARG A 142 17.24 -10.71 -18.92
N PHE A 143 17.18 -9.54 -18.31
CA PHE A 143 17.80 -8.29 -18.75
C PHE A 143 18.64 -7.69 -17.60
N THR A 144 19.30 -8.55 -16.82
CA THR A 144 20.04 -8.14 -15.62
C THR A 144 21.14 -7.16 -16.01
N GLY A 145 21.19 -5.98 -15.41
CA GLY A 145 22.19 -4.97 -15.72
C GLY A 145 22.13 -4.41 -17.15
N ALA A 146 21.07 -4.68 -17.92
CA ALA A 146 20.90 -4.13 -19.25
C ALA A 146 20.68 -2.60 -19.21
N THR A 147 20.95 -1.90 -20.31
CA THR A 147 20.73 -0.45 -20.44
C THR A 147 19.75 -0.16 -21.57
N PHE A 148 18.68 0.58 -21.27
CA PHE A 148 17.67 1.01 -22.24
C PHE A 148 17.70 2.54 -22.38
N ARG A 149 18.06 3.02 -23.57
CA ARG A 149 18.00 4.45 -23.94
C ARG A 149 16.81 4.78 -24.85
N GLY A 150 16.07 3.75 -25.28
CA GLY A 150 14.86 3.87 -26.07
C GLY A 150 13.67 3.21 -25.40
N ALA A 151 12.50 3.34 -26.01
CA ALA A 151 11.28 2.72 -25.49
C ALA A 151 11.39 1.19 -25.53
N VAL A 152 10.80 0.53 -24.54
CA VAL A 152 10.73 -0.93 -24.46
C VAL A 152 9.28 -1.39 -24.35
N SER A 153 8.87 -2.42 -25.09
CA SER A 153 7.49 -2.93 -25.07
C SER A 153 7.42 -4.46 -25.15
N PHE A 154 6.51 -5.05 -24.36
CA PHE A 154 6.25 -6.48 -24.27
C PHE A 154 4.74 -6.67 -24.16
N HIS A 155 4.03 -6.86 -25.27
CA HIS A 155 2.59 -7.06 -25.22
C HIS A 155 2.08 -7.92 -26.37
N GLY A 156 0.89 -8.50 -26.23
CA GLY A 156 0.27 -9.37 -27.24
C GLY A 156 0.93 -10.75 -27.38
N GLY A 157 1.92 -11.07 -26.55
CA GLY A 157 2.64 -12.34 -26.50
C GLY A 157 2.47 -13.08 -25.17
N LYS A 158 3.26 -14.14 -24.97
CA LYS A 158 3.29 -14.92 -23.73
C LYS A 158 4.61 -14.67 -23.01
N THR A 159 4.54 -14.11 -21.81
CA THR A 159 5.69 -13.64 -21.02
C THR A 159 5.47 -14.04 -19.55
N PRO A 160 6.04 -15.17 -19.09
CA PRO A 160 5.80 -15.70 -17.74
C PRO A 160 6.38 -14.85 -16.61
N GLY A 161 7.18 -13.84 -16.95
CA GLY A 161 7.77 -12.83 -16.06
C GLY A 161 8.70 -11.96 -16.89
N ILE A 162 9.31 -10.93 -16.31
CA ILE A 162 10.44 -10.22 -16.93
C ILE A 162 11.40 -9.79 -15.81
N ASP A 163 12.68 -10.14 -15.95
CA ASP A 163 13.71 -9.75 -14.98
C ASP A 163 14.54 -8.58 -15.52
N PHE A 164 14.39 -7.42 -14.91
CA PHE A 164 15.14 -6.18 -15.17
C PHE A 164 16.07 -5.81 -14.00
N ASN A 165 16.47 -6.78 -13.17
CA ASN A 165 17.28 -6.51 -11.98
C ASN A 165 18.56 -5.73 -12.30
N GLY A 166 18.82 -4.66 -11.56
CA GLY A 166 20.03 -3.83 -11.71
C GLY A 166 20.15 -3.11 -13.06
N SER A 167 19.11 -3.10 -13.90
CA SER A 167 19.14 -2.45 -15.21
C SER A 167 19.03 -0.92 -15.12
N LYS A 168 19.39 -0.24 -16.21
CA LYS A 168 19.38 1.22 -16.32
C LYS A 168 18.40 1.68 -17.39
N PHE A 169 17.57 2.65 -17.05
CA PHE A 169 16.58 3.25 -17.94
C PHE A 169 16.85 4.75 -18.09
N ALA A 170 17.39 5.12 -19.24
CA ALA A 170 17.50 6.50 -19.72
C ALA A 170 16.49 6.67 -20.87
N THR A 171 15.21 6.42 -20.56
CA THR A 171 14.12 6.36 -21.54
C THR A 171 12.85 6.97 -20.99
N GLN A 172 12.07 7.57 -21.88
CA GLN A 172 10.82 8.22 -21.52
C GLN A 172 9.64 7.25 -21.37
N ARG A 173 9.78 6.00 -21.83
CA ARG A 173 8.68 5.04 -21.86
C ARG A 173 9.13 3.60 -21.63
N VAL A 174 8.48 2.95 -20.66
CA VAL A 174 8.57 1.51 -20.41
C VAL A 174 7.16 0.92 -20.52
N GLY A 175 6.90 0.23 -21.62
CA GLY A 175 5.63 -0.39 -21.92
C GLY A 175 4.91 0.18 -23.16
N PRO A 176 3.74 -0.38 -23.51
CA PRO A 176 2.97 -1.33 -22.70
C PRO A 176 3.68 -2.66 -22.43
N LEU A 177 3.65 -3.09 -21.16
CA LEU A 177 4.14 -4.39 -20.69
C LEU A 177 2.96 -5.21 -20.18
N VAL A 178 2.77 -6.41 -20.71
CA VAL A 178 1.84 -7.42 -20.21
C VAL A 178 2.65 -8.66 -19.87
N SER A 179 2.53 -9.16 -18.64
CA SER A 179 3.19 -10.39 -18.19
C SER A 179 2.26 -11.21 -17.30
N THR A 180 2.30 -12.54 -17.45
CA THR A 180 1.52 -13.46 -16.61
C THR A 180 2.17 -13.76 -15.25
N GLY A 181 3.41 -13.30 -15.03
CA GLY A 181 4.11 -13.38 -13.75
C GLY A 181 4.81 -12.07 -13.39
N ALA A 182 5.84 -12.16 -12.54
CA ALA A 182 6.44 -10.98 -11.93
C ALA A 182 7.30 -10.18 -12.92
N VAL A 183 7.23 -8.86 -12.83
CA VAL A 183 8.18 -7.93 -13.46
C VAL A 183 9.08 -7.36 -12.37
N ASP A 184 10.38 -7.62 -12.47
CA ASP A 184 11.35 -7.30 -11.42
C ASP A 184 12.29 -6.16 -11.84
N PHE A 185 12.10 -4.97 -11.26
CA PHE A 185 12.98 -3.79 -11.39
C PHE A 185 13.86 -3.59 -10.16
N SER A 186 14.10 -4.62 -9.35
CA SER A 186 14.90 -4.47 -8.13
C SER A 186 16.31 -4.01 -8.45
N GLY A 187 16.79 -2.98 -7.75
CA GLY A 187 18.08 -2.34 -8.01
C GLY A 187 18.19 -1.57 -9.33
N ALA A 188 17.11 -1.45 -10.11
CA ALA A 188 17.13 -0.69 -11.36
C ALA A 188 17.25 0.82 -11.11
N VAL A 189 17.83 1.53 -12.07
CA VAL A 189 18.03 2.99 -12.01
C VAL A 189 17.30 3.67 -13.17
N PHE A 190 16.46 4.65 -12.85
CA PHE A 190 15.73 5.47 -13.82
C PHE A 190 16.32 6.89 -13.81
N GLU A 191 17.06 7.21 -14.87
CA GLU A 191 17.81 8.47 -14.99
C GLU A 191 16.95 9.60 -15.58
N ASP A 192 16.07 9.27 -16.52
CA ASP A 192 15.21 10.21 -17.23
C ASP A 192 13.74 10.12 -16.77
N PRO A 193 12.93 11.18 -16.98
CA PRO A 193 11.50 11.14 -16.71
C PRO A 193 10.81 9.99 -17.47
N VAL A 194 10.15 9.08 -16.75
CA VAL A 194 9.63 7.84 -17.35
C VAL A 194 8.13 7.66 -17.11
N THR A 195 7.41 7.28 -18.17
CA THR A 195 6.05 6.75 -18.05
C THR A 195 6.08 5.24 -18.22
N MET A 196 5.56 4.51 -17.23
CA MET A 196 5.49 3.06 -17.23
C MET A 196 4.04 2.60 -17.33
N GLU A 197 3.77 1.70 -18.27
CA GLU A 197 2.44 1.11 -18.49
C GLU A 197 2.56 -0.41 -18.35
N ILE A 198 2.14 -0.96 -17.21
CA ILE A 198 2.38 -2.36 -16.85
C ILE A 198 1.10 -3.04 -16.36
N ALA A 199 0.77 -4.18 -16.98
CA ALA A 199 -0.24 -5.11 -16.52
C ALA A 199 0.45 -6.44 -16.16
N ALA A 200 0.60 -6.70 -14.86
CA ALA A 200 1.28 -7.88 -14.33
C ALA A 200 0.77 -8.20 -12.93
N PRO A 201 0.81 -9.46 -12.45
CA PRO A 201 0.39 -9.81 -11.09
C PRO A 201 1.33 -9.28 -10.00
N ALA A 202 2.60 -9.06 -10.31
CA ALA A 202 3.59 -8.56 -9.36
C ALA A 202 4.60 -7.63 -10.03
N LEU A 203 4.93 -6.54 -9.34
CA LEU A 203 5.93 -5.56 -9.71
C LEU A 203 6.86 -5.35 -8.52
N LYS A 204 8.13 -5.73 -8.67
CA LYS A 204 9.15 -5.51 -7.64
C LYS A 204 10.00 -4.31 -8.02
N CYS A 205 10.15 -3.36 -7.13
CA CYS A 205 11.02 -2.19 -7.28
C CYS A 205 11.90 -2.02 -6.04
N VAL A 206 12.35 -3.15 -5.46
CA VAL A 206 13.14 -3.15 -4.23
C VAL A 206 14.50 -2.51 -4.49
N ARG A 207 14.88 -1.50 -3.70
CA ARG A 207 16.13 -0.74 -3.90
C ARG A 207 16.25 -0.08 -5.28
N ALA A 208 15.13 0.12 -5.99
CA ALA A 208 15.13 0.86 -7.25
C ALA A 208 15.43 2.35 -6.98
N ARG A 209 16.14 3.00 -7.90
CA ARG A 209 16.49 4.43 -7.81
C ARG A 209 15.78 5.22 -8.88
N TRP A 210 15.10 6.27 -8.48
CA TRP A 210 14.35 7.17 -9.35
C TRP A 210 14.98 8.55 -9.29
N GLU A 211 15.89 8.82 -10.22
CA GLU A 211 16.61 10.10 -10.28
C GLU A 211 15.77 11.21 -10.89
N SER A 212 14.68 10.84 -11.57
CA SER A 212 13.75 11.76 -12.22
C SER A 212 12.28 11.37 -11.97
N THR A 213 11.36 12.16 -12.50
CA THR A 213 9.92 11.93 -12.29
C THR A 213 9.46 10.64 -12.95
N ALA A 214 8.65 9.86 -12.23
CA ALA A 214 8.12 8.61 -12.76
C ALA A 214 6.61 8.51 -12.58
N THR A 215 5.94 8.08 -13.63
CA THR A 215 4.51 7.76 -13.59
C THR A 215 4.32 6.28 -13.86
N LEU A 216 3.97 5.54 -12.83
CA LEU A 216 3.67 4.12 -12.89
C LEU A 216 2.16 3.96 -13.03
N ARG A 217 1.73 3.53 -14.21
CA ARG A 217 0.34 3.19 -14.52
C ARG A 217 0.22 1.68 -14.51
N LEU A 218 -0.40 1.15 -13.46
CA LEU A 218 -0.36 -0.27 -13.13
C LEU A 218 -1.75 -0.89 -13.17
N ARG A 219 -1.82 -2.16 -13.52
CA ARG A 219 -3.05 -2.96 -13.49
C ARG A 219 -2.74 -4.35 -12.96
N TYR A 220 -3.64 -4.91 -12.14
CA TYR A 220 -3.52 -6.25 -11.52
C TYR A 220 -2.36 -6.45 -10.53
N ALA A 221 -1.53 -5.42 -10.31
CA ALA A 221 -0.22 -5.58 -9.72
C ALA A 221 -0.21 -5.50 -8.19
N THR A 222 0.52 -6.43 -7.58
CA THR A 222 1.10 -6.24 -6.24
C THR A 222 2.46 -5.55 -6.39
N VAL A 223 2.68 -4.44 -5.68
CA VAL A 223 3.82 -3.54 -5.87
C VAL A 223 4.64 -3.46 -4.59
N ASP A 224 5.93 -3.80 -4.68
CA ASP A 224 6.89 -3.68 -3.59
C ASP A 224 7.90 -2.56 -3.90
N LEU A 225 7.88 -1.49 -3.11
CA LEU A 225 8.78 -0.33 -3.22
C LEU A 225 9.85 -0.33 -2.13
N SER A 226 10.06 -1.43 -1.41
CA SER A 226 10.95 -1.47 -0.26
C SER A 226 12.35 -0.94 -0.58
N ASP A 227 12.82 0.00 0.23
CA ASP A 227 14.12 0.67 0.17
C ASP A 227 14.39 1.38 -1.17
N ALA A 228 13.33 1.71 -1.94
CA ALA A 228 13.46 2.52 -3.14
C ALA A 228 13.85 3.96 -2.80
N VAL A 229 14.76 4.53 -3.60
CA VAL A 229 15.25 5.90 -3.43
C VAL A 229 14.56 6.80 -4.44
N LEU A 230 13.81 7.80 -3.95
CA LEU A 230 13.07 8.75 -4.77
C LEU A 230 13.75 10.13 -4.70
N SER A 231 14.53 10.49 -5.73
CA SER A 231 15.14 11.83 -5.84
C SER A 231 14.16 12.85 -6.46
N SER A 232 13.05 12.38 -7.02
CA SER A 232 12.02 13.15 -7.71
C SER A 232 10.64 12.51 -7.51
N PRO A 233 9.53 13.25 -7.75
CA PRO A 233 8.18 12.73 -7.60
C PRO A 233 7.91 11.45 -8.40
N VAL A 234 7.42 10.42 -7.72
CA VAL A 234 6.96 9.15 -8.28
C VAL A 234 5.48 8.96 -7.98
N ALA A 235 4.68 8.85 -9.03
CA ALA A 235 3.24 8.62 -8.94
C ALA A 235 2.91 7.17 -9.32
N VAL A 236 2.21 6.46 -8.43
CA VAL A 236 1.68 5.12 -8.67
C VAL A 236 0.16 5.21 -8.80
N THR A 237 -0.36 4.80 -9.95
CA THR A 237 -1.77 4.97 -10.32
C THR A 237 -2.37 3.67 -10.85
N ALA A 238 -3.64 3.43 -10.54
CA ALA A 238 -4.38 2.25 -11.00
C ALA A 238 -5.49 2.63 -12.01
N PRO A 239 -5.17 2.88 -13.29
CA PRO A 239 -6.18 3.24 -14.28
C PRO A 239 -7.23 2.12 -14.49
N PRO A 240 -8.53 2.45 -14.60
CA PRO A 240 -9.61 1.46 -14.73
C PRO A 240 -9.69 0.84 -16.13
N THR A 241 -9.21 1.54 -17.17
CA THR A 241 -9.24 1.08 -18.55
C THR A 241 -7.90 0.46 -18.99
N PRO A 242 -7.92 -0.60 -19.83
CA PRO A 242 -6.72 -1.16 -20.42
C PRO A 242 -5.94 -0.15 -21.26
N PHE A 243 -4.64 -0.37 -21.38
CA PHE A 243 -3.75 0.50 -22.15
C PHE A 243 -4.09 0.45 -23.64
N THR A 244 -3.88 1.58 -24.32
CA THR A 244 -4.06 1.70 -25.77
C THR A 244 -2.71 1.89 -26.44
N HIS A 245 -2.41 1.08 -27.44
CA HIS A 245 -1.18 1.21 -28.21
C HIS A 245 -1.45 1.86 -29.58
N LEU A 246 -0.55 2.76 -29.99
CA LEU A 246 -0.45 3.25 -31.38
C LEU A 246 0.65 2.43 -32.07
N PRO A 247 0.39 1.77 -33.21
CA PRO A 247 1.44 1.03 -33.92
C PRO A 247 2.62 1.94 -34.25
N GLN A 248 3.82 1.63 -33.74
CA GLN A 248 5.00 2.49 -33.89
C GLN A 248 5.59 2.49 -35.31
N THR A 249 5.22 1.55 -36.19
CA THR A 249 5.70 1.53 -37.58
C THR A 249 4.59 1.18 -38.59
N ARG A 250 4.53 1.92 -39.73
CA ARG A 250 3.59 1.63 -40.84
C ARG A 250 3.79 0.21 -41.41
N ARG A 251 5.02 -0.30 -41.47
CA ARG A 251 5.31 -1.63 -42.05
C ARG A 251 4.84 -2.79 -41.17
N GLY A 252 5.01 -2.72 -39.84
CA GLY A 252 4.49 -3.75 -38.93
C GLY A 252 2.97 -3.75 -38.84
N ALA A 253 2.33 -2.58 -38.93
CA ALA A 253 0.87 -2.45 -38.95
C ALA A 253 0.22 -3.01 -40.23
N ILE A 254 0.88 -2.85 -41.39
CA ILE A 254 0.41 -3.39 -42.68
C ILE A 254 0.56 -4.91 -42.73
N LEU A 255 1.67 -5.47 -42.23
CA LEU A 255 1.90 -6.92 -42.19
C LEU A 255 0.91 -7.66 -41.27
N LEU A 256 0.42 -7.01 -40.21
CA LEU A 256 -0.46 -7.62 -39.20
C LEU A 256 -1.94 -7.17 -39.30
N ASN A 257 -2.28 -6.32 -40.28
CA ASN A 257 -3.63 -5.79 -40.50
C ASN A 257 -4.30 -5.20 -39.22
N LEU A 258 -3.54 -4.43 -38.43
CA LEU A 258 -3.99 -3.90 -37.14
C LEU A 258 -4.64 -2.50 -37.26
N PRO A 259 -5.76 -2.21 -36.54
CA PRO A 259 -6.38 -0.89 -36.54
C PRO A 259 -5.49 0.20 -35.93
N ARG A 260 -5.72 1.48 -36.27
CA ARG A 260 -4.88 2.63 -35.85
C ARG A 260 -4.72 2.81 -34.34
N ARG A 261 -5.65 2.30 -33.54
CA ARG A 261 -5.55 2.12 -32.08
C ARG A 261 -5.99 0.70 -31.76
N THR A 262 -5.12 -0.07 -31.13
CA THR A 262 -5.45 -1.41 -30.65
C THR A 262 -5.36 -1.40 -29.14
N GLN A 263 -6.43 -1.84 -28.48
CA GLN A 263 -6.41 -2.07 -27.06
C GLN A 263 -5.41 -3.20 -26.77
N VAL A 264 -4.55 -3.00 -25.78
CA VAL A 264 -3.59 -4.01 -25.40
C VAL A 264 -4.35 -5.21 -24.82
N GLY A 265 -4.16 -6.39 -25.39
CA GLY A 265 -4.79 -7.62 -24.93
C GLY A 265 -4.26 -8.03 -23.57
N GLU A 266 -5.09 -7.92 -22.54
CA GLU A 266 -4.80 -8.33 -21.15
C GLU A 266 -5.36 -9.73 -20.83
N SER A 267 -5.95 -10.43 -21.81
CA SER A 267 -6.56 -11.75 -21.66
C SER A 267 -5.69 -12.81 -20.95
N PRO A 268 -4.34 -12.84 -21.13
CA PRO A 268 -3.48 -13.79 -20.41
C PRO A 268 -3.52 -13.65 -18.87
N LEU A 269 -3.94 -12.50 -18.34
CA LEU A 269 -4.10 -12.28 -16.91
C LEU A 269 -5.40 -12.84 -16.34
N GLY A 270 -6.35 -13.26 -17.19
CA GLY A 270 -7.61 -13.90 -16.78
C GLY A 270 -8.48 -13.05 -15.83
N ASP A 271 -9.24 -13.74 -14.97
CA ASP A 271 -10.16 -13.15 -13.98
C ASP A 271 -9.45 -12.66 -12.70
N ARG A 272 -8.16 -12.32 -12.76
CA ARG A 272 -7.41 -11.81 -11.61
C ARG A 272 -8.03 -10.52 -11.07
N ASP A 273 -7.84 -10.28 -9.77
CA ASP A 273 -8.19 -9.01 -9.13
C ASP A 273 -7.48 -7.87 -9.88
N ARG A 274 -8.28 -6.95 -10.44
CA ARG A 274 -7.78 -5.87 -11.30
C ARG A 274 -7.13 -4.75 -10.48
N ARG A 275 -7.36 -4.75 -9.16
CA ARG A 275 -6.82 -3.75 -8.24
C ARG A 275 -5.30 -3.80 -8.19
N VAL A 276 -4.72 -2.63 -7.99
CA VAL A 276 -3.29 -2.50 -7.70
C VAL A 276 -3.13 -2.38 -6.19
N ARG A 277 -2.23 -3.18 -5.62
CA ARG A 277 -1.94 -3.21 -4.19
C ARG A 277 -0.48 -2.83 -3.97
N VAL A 278 -0.20 -1.90 -3.07
CA VAL A 278 1.18 -1.66 -2.61
C VAL A 278 1.39 -2.46 -1.33
N THR A 279 2.43 -3.30 -1.30
CA THR A 279 2.71 -4.23 -0.19
C THR A 279 3.68 -3.63 0.83
N SER A 280 4.63 -2.81 0.40
CA SER A 280 5.61 -2.18 1.28
C SER A 280 6.18 -0.92 0.67
N ILE A 281 6.33 0.10 1.52
CA ILE A 281 7.09 1.33 1.25
C ILE A 281 8.16 1.55 2.33
N ARG A 282 8.57 0.49 3.04
CA ARG A 282 9.63 0.57 4.06
C ARG A 282 10.89 1.19 3.46
N GLY A 283 11.56 2.09 4.17
CA GLY A 283 12.83 2.69 3.75
C GLY A 283 12.71 3.74 2.64
N VAL A 284 11.51 3.96 2.10
CA VAL A 284 11.23 4.97 1.07
C VAL A 284 11.06 6.35 1.73
N ASP A 285 11.60 7.39 1.11
CA ASP A 285 11.21 8.76 1.41
C ASP A 285 9.86 9.08 0.76
N ALA A 286 8.81 9.11 1.57
CA ALA A 286 7.44 9.26 1.11
C ALA A 286 7.10 10.70 0.67
N ALA A 287 7.98 11.69 0.88
CA ALA A 287 7.75 13.08 0.45
C ALA A 287 7.59 13.22 -1.06
N HIS A 288 8.18 12.31 -1.83
CA HIS A 288 8.11 12.26 -3.27
C HIS A 288 7.14 11.19 -3.80
N LEU A 289 6.40 10.50 -2.92
CA LEU A 289 5.50 9.42 -3.31
C LEU A 289 4.05 9.89 -3.39
N VAL A 290 3.41 9.61 -4.52
CA VAL A 290 1.97 9.83 -4.73
C VAL A 290 1.31 8.50 -5.06
N LEU A 291 0.28 8.15 -4.31
CA LEU A 291 -0.51 6.92 -4.50
C LEU A 291 -1.94 7.31 -4.86
N THR A 292 -2.43 6.88 -6.02
CA THR A 292 -3.78 7.20 -6.51
C THR A 292 -4.55 5.93 -6.87
N ASP A 293 -5.73 5.76 -6.26
CA ASP A 293 -6.61 4.59 -6.46
C ASP A 293 -5.93 3.24 -6.13
N ILE A 294 -5.09 3.23 -5.10
CA ILE A 294 -4.29 2.06 -4.69
C ILE A 294 -4.89 1.37 -3.46
N ASP A 295 -4.91 0.04 -3.46
CA ASP A 295 -5.24 -0.74 -2.28
C ASP A 295 -4.03 -0.85 -1.34
N LEU A 296 -4.14 -0.20 -0.18
CA LEU A 296 -3.13 -0.12 0.89
C LEU A 296 -3.47 -1.04 2.07
N THR A 297 -4.45 -1.94 1.93
CA THR A 297 -4.90 -2.85 3.00
C THR A 297 -3.73 -3.60 3.64
N ASN A 298 -2.75 -4.02 2.83
CA ASN A 298 -1.58 -4.79 3.25
C ASN A 298 -0.26 -4.02 3.16
N CYS A 299 -0.33 -2.69 2.99
CA CYS A 299 0.87 -1.87 2.85
C CYS A 299 1.59 -1.74 4.20
N ARG A 300 2.90 -1.95 4.20
CA ARG A 300 3.78 -1.61 5.33
C ARG A 300 4.36 -0.22 5.16
N PHE A 301 4.11 0.59 6.18
CA PHE A 301 4.50 1.98 6.30
C PHE A 301 5.63 2.18 7.33
N SER A 302 5.72 1.26 8.30
CA SER A 302 6.78 1.29 9.33
C SER A 302 8.17 1.30 8.69
N GLY A 303 9.00 2.28 9.08
CA GLY A 303 10.35 2.47 8.55
C GLY A 303 10.43 3.33 7.28
N ALA A 304 9.31 3.87 6.78
CA ALA A 304 9.34 4.90 5.75
C ALA A 304 9.69 6.28 6.35
N PHE A 305 10.35 7.13 5.57
CA PHE A 305 10.72 8.49 5.94
C PHE A 305 9.70 9.50 5.42
N HIS A 306 9.57 10.65 6.09
CA HIS A 306 8.63 11.74 5.75
C HIS A 306 7.21 11.26 5.41
N LEU A 307 6.72 10.27 6.15
CA LEU A 307 5.40 9.68 5.93
C LEU A 307 4.26 10.69 6.11
N ASP A 308 4.52 11.81 6.77
CA ASP A 308 3.63 12.95 6.89
C ASP A 308 3.46 13.76 5.59
N GLN A 309 4.32 13.55 4.60
CA GLN A 309 4.26 14.18 3.28
C GLN A 309 3.76 13.23 2.18
N LEU A 310 3.42 11.99 2.53
CA LEU A 310 2.84 11.02 1.60
C LEU A 310 1.52 11.53 1.03
N ARG A 311 1.39 11.54 -0.30
CA ARG A 311 0.13 11.92 -0.95
C ARG A 311 -0.70 10.68 -1.28
N ILE A 312 -1.87 10.61 -0.66
CA ILE A 312 -2.86 9.55 -0.89
C ILE A 312 -4.08 10.20 -1.53
N GLU A 313 -4.33 9.87 -2.79
CA GLU A 313 -5.36 10.50 -3.62
C GLU A 313 -6.33 9.44 -4.18
N GLY A 314 -7.53 9.88 -4.58
CA GLY A 314 -8.57 8.99 -5.12
C GLY A 314 -9.09 7.98 -4.10
N ASN A 315 -9.49 6.80 -4.57
CA ASN A 315 -10.13 5.77 -3.78
C ASN A 315 -9.12 4.77 -3.20
N CYS A 316 -8.14 5.27 -2.43
CA CYS A 316 -7.20 4.39 -1.74
C CYS A 316 -7.88 3.65 -0.57
N THR A 317 -7.72 2.33 -0.51
CA THR A 317 -8.39 1.49 0.50
C THR A 317 -7.43 1.03 1.59
N PHE A 318 -7.92 0.98 2.83
CA PHE A 318 -7.20 0.43 3.98
C PHE A 318 -7.99 -0.74 4.58
N ALA A 319 -7.31 -1.56 5.38
CA ALA A 319 -7.98 -2.57 6.18
C ALA A 319 -8.90 -1.90 7.22
N TYR A 320 -9.97 -2.59 7.59
CA TYR A 320 -10.86 -2.14 8.67
C TYR A 320 -10.69 -3.03 9.89
N SER A 321 -10.88 -2.44 11.07
CA SER A 321 -11.02 -3.21 12.30
C SER A 321 -12.28 -4.11 12.23
N PRO A 322 -12.31 -5.22 12.96
CA PRO A 322 -13.47 -6.10 13.03
C PRO A 322 -14.75 -5.36 13.44
N SER A 323 -15.89 -5.85 12.97
CA SER A 323 -17.20 -5.42 13.43
C SER A 323 -17.59 -6.17 14.71
N GLY A 324 -18.13 -5.46 15.70
CA GLY A 324 -18.66 -6.07 16.93
C GLY A 324 -18.93 -5.05 18.03
N LEU A 325 -19.69 -5.45 19.06
CA LEU A 325 -20.08 -4.56 20.16
C LEU A 325 -18.86 -4.02 20.95
N ARG A 326 -17.75 -4.76 20.94
CA ARG A 326 -16.46 -4.39 21.56
C ARG A 326 -15.58 -3.54 20.65
N TRP A 327 -15.80 -3.54 19.34
CA TRP A 327 -14.87 -2.98 18.36
C TRP A 327 -15.43 -1.72 17.69
N THR A 328 -14.53 -0.78 17.46
CA THR A 328 -14.81 0.48 16.78
C THR A 328 -14.40 0.34 15.34
N ARG A 329 -15.37 0.22 14.40
CA ARG A 329 -15.06 0.20 12.96
C ARG A 329 -14.23 1.43 12.60
N ARG A 330 -12.97 1.20 12.20
CA ARG A 330 -11.99 2.21 11.79
C ARG A 330 -11.03 1.64 10.77
N ARG A 331 -10.30 2.49 10.06
CA ARG A 331 -9.13 2.08 9.26
C ARG A 331 -7.96 1.63 10.14
N VAL A 332 -7.24 0.63 9.69
CA VAL A 332 -6.17 -0.05 10.44
C VAL A 332 -5.00 -0.36 9.52
N LEU A 333 -3.79 -0.14 10.01
CA LEU A 333 -2.56 -0.51 9.31
C LEU A 333 -2.33 -2.02 9.32
N ALA A 334 -1.71 -2.55 8.26
CA ALA A 334 -1.37 -3.96 8.17
C ALA A 334 -0.53 -4.42 9.37
N GLU A 335 0.41 -3.58 9.81
CA GLU A 335 1.29 -3.88 10.92
C GLU A 335 0.58 -3.92 12.28
N GLU A 336 -0.49 -3.14 12.49
CA GLU A 336 -1.29 -3.25 13.71
C GLU A 336 -2.00 -4.61 13.76
N ARG A 337 -2.53 -5.10 12.62
CA ARG A 337 -3.15 -6.43 12.56
C ARG A 337 -2.16 -7.50 12.97
N TYR A 338 -0.95 -7.43 12.40
CA TYR A 338 0.13 -8.34 12.73
C TYR A 338 0.55 -8.24 14.21
N TRP A 339 0.70 -7.02 14.73
CA TRP A 339 1.01 -6.77 16.15
C TRP A 339 -0.05 -7.38 17.08
N ARG A 340 -1.34 -7.14 16.83
CA ARG A 340 -2.42 -7.70 17.65
C ARG A 340 -2.45 -9.21 17.63
N VAL A 341 -2.20 -9.82 16.48
CA VAL A 341 -2.09 -11.27 16.38
C VAL A 341 -0.90 -11.76 17.19
N SER A 342 0.27 -11.13 17.04
CA SER A 342 1.50 -11.53 17.72
C SER A 342 1.42 -11.41 19.25
N VAL A 343 0.70 -10.41 19.77
CA VAL A 343 0.51 -10.21 21.22
C VAL A 343 -0.42 -11.27 21.81
N ASN A 344 -1.41 -11.75 21.04
CA ASN A 344 -2.36 -12.75 21.54
C ASN A 344 -1.90 -14.20 21.33
N ASP A 345 -1.06 -14.46 20.32
CA ASP A 345 -0.48 -15.77 20.06
C ASP A 345 1.05 -15.65 19.89
N PRO A 346 1.80 -15.72 21.01
CA PRO A 346 3.26 -15.65 21.00
C PRO A 346 3.92 -16.80 20.22
N HIS A 347 3.27 -17.96 20.17
CA HIS A 347 3.78 -19.12 19.43
C HIS A 347 3.68 -18.89 17.92
N LEU A 348 2.58 -18.31 17.43
CA LEU A 348 2.46 -17.89 16.04
C LEU A 348 3.46 -16.79 15.70
N ALA A 349 3.67 -15.81 16.59
CA ALA A 349 4.68 -14.77 16.41
C ALA A 349 6.08 -15.38 16.23
N GLN A 350 6.44 -16.37 17.06
CA GLN A 350 7.72 -17.06 16.95
C GLN A 350 7.85 -17.86 15.64
N ARG A 351 6.78 -18.55 15.22
CA ARG A 351 6.76 -19.30 13.95
C ARG A 351 6.93 -18.37 12.75
N LEU A 352 6.26 -17.22 12.76
CA LEU A 352 6.38 -16.21 11.71
C LEU A 352 7.75 -15.51 11.74
N ALA A 353 8.35 -15.32 12.91
CA ALA A 353 9.70 -14.77 13.04
C ALA A 353 10.78 -15.75 12.53
N ASN A 354 10.55 -17.06 12.69
CA ASN A 354 11.44 -18.11 12.22
C ASN A 354 11.18 -18.54 10.76
N ALA A 355 10.14 -18.00 10.11
CA ALA A 355 9.82 -18.35 8.74
C ALA A 355 10.83 -17.70 7.78
N GLU A 356 11.45 -18.52 6.93
CA GLU A 356 12.46 -18.06 5.96
C GLU A 356 11.86 -17.86 4.56
N ASN A 357 10.73 -18.52 4.28
CA ASN A 357 10.07 -18.45 2.99
C ASN A 357 8.53 -18.38 3.12
N TRP A 358 7.87 -18.13 1.99
CA TRP A 358 6.40 -18.06 1.94
C TRP A 358 5.72 -19.36 2.39
N LEU A 359 6.32 -20.51 2.13
CA LEU A 359 5.76 -21.81 2.51
C LEU A 359 5.76 -21.99 4.04
N ASP A 360 6.82 -21.53 4.72
CA ASP A 360 6.90 -21.52 6.18
C ASP A 360 5.84 -20.59 6.80
N ILE A 361 5.65 -19.41 6.21
CA ILE A 361 4.59 -18.48 6.60
C ILE A 361 3.21 -19.12 6.39
N HIS A 362 3.01 -19.76 5.23
CA HIS A 362 1.76 -20.44 4.92
C HIS A 362 1.48 -21.54 5.96
N MET A 363 2.43 -22.45 6.18
CA MET A 363 2.33 -23.51 7.19
C MET A 363 2.23 -22.98 8.62
N ALA A 364 2.80 -21.81 8.92
CA ALA A 364 2.64 -21.15 10.22
C ALA A 364 1.18 -20.78 10.48
N ILE A 365 0.43 -20.43 9.43
CA ILE A 365 -0.93 -19.90 9.50
C ILE A 365 -1.99 -20.98 9.21
N THR A 366 -1.66 -22.03 8.47
CA THR A 366 -2.54 -23.19 8.24
C THR A 366 -2.26 -24.32 9.25
N ARG A 367 -3.31 -24.91 9.83
CA ARG A 367 -3.18 -26.10 10.68
C ARG A 367 -2.93 -27.36 9.83
N PRO A 368 -2.33 -28.42 10.42
CA PRO A 368 -2.15 -29.72 9.76
C PRO A 368 -3.46 -30.48 9.44
N ASP A 369 -4.61 -30.04 9.94
CA ASP A 369 -5.95 -30.60 9.68
C ASP A 369 -6.70 -29.89 8.52
N GLY A 370 -6.05 -28.95 7.82
CA GLY A 370 -6.64 -28.16 6.74
C GLY A 370 -7.48 -26.96 7.19
N GLY A 371 -7.59 -26.71 8.51
CA GLY A 371 -8.20 -25.49 9.06
C GLY A 371 -7.24 -24.30 9.02
N ARG A 372 -7.73 -23.09 8.70
CA ARG A 372 -6.95 -21.86 8.95
C ARG A 372 -6.80 -21.68 10.47
N HIS A 373 -5.64 -21.25 10.99
CA HIS A 373 -5.55 -20.74 12.36
C HIS A 373 -6.53 -19.56 12.46
N SER A 374 -7.74 -19.82 12.95
CA SER A 374 -8.64 -18.79 13.47
C SER A 374 -8.00 -18.27 14.75
N ILE A 375 -7.05 -17.35 14.57
CA ILE A 375 -6.39 -16.63 15.65
C ILE A 375 -7.49 -16.08 16.56
N LEU A 376 -7.32 -16.30 17.86
CA LEU A 376 -8.30 -16.08 18.93
C LEU A 376 -8.58 -14.58 19.22
N LEU A 377 -8.99 -13.84 18.19
CA LEU A 377 -9.78 -12.63 18.33
C LEU A 377 -10.96 -12.72 17.35
N PRO A 378 -12.22 -12.55 17.80
CA PRO A 378 -13.36 -12.47 16.89
C PRO A 378 -13.15 -11.35 15.86
N GLY A 379 -12.84 -11.74 14.62
CA GLY A 379 -12.85 -10.91 13.41
C GLY A 379 -11.53 -10.31 12.93
N TRP A 380 -10.38 -10.50 13.60
CA TRP A 380 -9.07 -10.13 13.03
C TRP A 380 -8.48 -11.35 12.30
N GLN A 381 -8.65 -11.42 10.97
CA GLN A 381 -8.08 -12.47 10.13
C GLN A 381 -6.84 -11.93 9.40
N LEU A 382 -5.75 -12.71 9.41
CA LEU A 382 -4.62 -12.54 8.50
C LEU A 382 -4.85 -13.48 7.32
N ASP A 383 -4.94 -12.96 6.10
CA ASP A 383 -4.91 -13.84 4.94
C ASP A 383 -3.44 -14.23 4.64
N PRO A 384 -3.12 -15.50 4.33
CA PRO A 384 -1.78 -15.88 3.89
C PRO A 384 -1.26 -15.07 2.69
N SER A 385 -2.16 -14.55 1.84
CA SER A 385 -1.81 -13.62 0.77
C SER A 385 -1.41 -12.21 1.26
N ASP A 386 -1.79 -11.82 2.48
CA ASP A 386 -1.39 -10.55 3.11
C ASP A 386 0.10 -10.55 3.52
N LEU A 387 0.74 -11.73 3.60
CA LEU A 387 2.13 -11.92 4.03
C LEU A 387 3.06 -12.36 2.89
N ALA A 388 2.51 -12.50 1.68
CA ALA A 388 3.16 -13.02 0.49
C ALA A 388 3.42 -11.87 -0.50
N PRO A 389 4.52 -11.10 -0.35
CA PRO A 389 5.88 -11.62 -0.52
C PRO A 389 6.90 -10.85 0.34
N TYR A 390 6.95 -11.08 1.65
CA TYR A 390 7.99 -10.48 2.49
C TYR A 390 9.32 -11.21 2.30
N SER A 391 10.24 -10.60 1.54
CA SER A 391 11.65 -11.04 1.51
C SER A 391 12.45 -10.53 2.71
N ASP A 392 11.85 -9.72 3.59
CA ASP A 392 12.46 -9.25 4.82
C ASP A 392 11.58 -9.54 6.04
N ARG A 393 12.21 -10.10 7.08
CA ARG A 393 11.57 -10.60 8.30
C ARG A 393 10.37 -9.76 8.78
N PRO A 394 9.27 -10.38 9.21
CA PRO A 394 8.16 -9.67 9.81
C PRO A 394 8.57 -9.20 11.21
N MET A 395 9.36 -8.13 11.29
CA MET A 395 9.54 -7.40 12.53
C MET A 395 8.24 -6.66 12.78
N SER A 396 7.41 -7.19 13.68
CA SER A 396 6.22 -6.51 14.19
C SER A 396 6.68 -5.22 14.87
N PRO A 397 6.39 -4.03 14.31
CA PRO A 397 6.76 -2.80 14.99
C PRO A 397 6.06 -2.75 16.35
N GLY A 398 6.77 -2.24 17.35
CA GLY A 398 6.20 -2.00 18.68
C GLY A 398 5.06 -0.98 18.64
N PRO A 399 4.25 -0.90 19.70
CA PRO A 399 3.18 0.09 19.81
C PRO A 399 3.70 1.53 19.72
N ASP A 400 4.94 1.79 20.16
CA ASP A 400 5.61 3.09 20.04
C ASP A 400 5.84 3.49 18.57
N GLN A 401 6.39 2.57 17.78
CA GLN A 401 6.63 2.75 16.35
C GLN A 401 5.31 2.90 15.60
N LEU A 402 4.33 2.05 15.86
CA LEU A 402 2.99 2.15 15.26
C LEU A 402 2.31 3.48 15.60
N ALA A 403 2.44 3.98 16.84
CA ALA A 403 1.91 5.29 17.21
C ALA A 403 2.56 6.42 16.40
N SER A 404 3.87 6.33 16.11
CA SER A 404 4.56 7.29 15.26
C SER A 404 4.08 7.23 13.80
N THR A 405 3.89 6.03 13.25
CA THR A 405 3.36 5.81 11.89
C THR A 405 1.94 6.36 11.76
N TYR A 406 1.05 6.07 12.71
CA TYR A 406 -0.30 6.62 12.73
C TYR A 406 -0.30 8.15 12.82
N ARG A 407 0.60 8.75 13.63
CA ARG A 407 0.73 10.21 13.73
C ARG A 407 1.11 10.83 12.39
N ALA A 408 2.08 10.23 11.70
CA ALA A 408 2.55 10.75 10.42
C ALA A 408 1.45 10.65 9.34
N LEU A 409 0.78 9.50 9.22
CA LEU A 409 -0.34 9.33 8.29
C LEU A 409 -1.54 10.24 8.62
N ARG A 410 -1.81 10.48 9.90
CA ARG A 410 -2.79 11.47 10.33
C ARG A 410 -2.43 12.85 9.81
N LYS A 411 -1.18 13.30 9.99
CA LYS A 411 -0.71 14.60 9.52
C LYS A 411 -0.82 14.74 7.99
N ALA A 412 -0.41 13.72 7.23
CA ALA A 412 -0.61 13.67 5.78
C ALA A 412 -2.09 13.77 5.36
N SER A 413 -2.98 13.14 6.13
CA SER A 413 -4.44 13.20 5.90
C SER A 413 -5.03 14.56 6.26
N GLU A 414 -4.55 15.20 7.33
CA GLU A 414 -4.93 16.58 7.70
C GLU A 414 -4.47 17.58 6.63
N ASP A 415 -3.24 17.44 6.12
CA ASP A 415 -2.66 18.29 5.08
C ASP A 415 -3.43 18.17 3.74
N SER A 416 -3.97 16.99 3.43
CA SER A 416 -4.85 16.74 2.28
C SER A 416 -6.32 17.09 2.53
N LYS A 417 -6.67 17.64 3.70
CA LYS A 417 -8.04 17.95 4.15
C LYS A 417 -8.98 16.74 4.21
N ASN A 418 -8.42 15.54 4.35
CA ASN A 418 -9.16 14.30 4.54
C ASN A 418 -9.42 14.06 6.03
N GLU A 419 -10.37 14.84 6.57
CA GLU A 419 -10.76 14.79 7.99
C GLU A 419 -11.30 13.41 8.46
N PRO A 420 -12.06 12.64 7.66
CA PRO A 420 -12.45 11.28 8.02
C PRO A 420 -11.27 10.35 8.31
N ASP A 421 -10.28 10.34 7.41
CA ASP A 421 -9.15 9.42 7.49
C ASP A 421 -8.18 9.83 8.60
N ALA A 422 -7.94 11.14 8.73
CA ALA A 422 -7.17 11.72 9.83
C ALA A 422 -7.73 11.29 11.21
N ALA A 423 -9.05 11.28 11.37
CA ALA A 423 -9.68 10.92 12.62
C ALA A 423 -9.60 9.42 12.94
N ASP A 424 -9.65 8.55 11.92
CA ASP A 424 -9.42 7.11 12.10
C ASP A 424 -7.95 6.83 12.49
N PHE A 425 -6.99 7.52 11.86
CA PHE A 425 -5.57 7.42 12.22
C PHE A 425 -5.25 8.00 13.60
N TYR A 426 -5.91 9.09 14.01
CA TYR A 426 -5.84 9.61 15.38
C TYR A 426 -6.30 8.57 16.41
N TYR A 427 -7.42 7.90 16.14
CA TYR A 427 -7.93 6.86 17.02
C TYR A 427 -6.97 5.65 17.07
N GLY A 428 -6.31 5.31 15.96
CA GLY A 428 -5.21 4.33 15.89
C GLY A 428 -4.02 4.72 16.77
N GLU A 429 -3.53 5.95 16.63
CA GLU A 429 -2.42 6.50 17.41
C GLU A 429 -2.69 6.39 18.92
N MET A 430 -3.85 6.87 19.38
CA MET A 430 -4.19 6.88 20.81
C MET A 430 -4.29 5.46 21.40
N GLU A 431 -4.75 4.49 20.61
CA GLU A 431 -4.79 3.11 21.07
C GLU A 431 -3.39 2.51 21.20
N MET A 432 -2.50 2.76 20.25
CA MET A 432 -1.11 2.29 20.35
C MET A 432 -0.41 2.92 21.56
N ARG A 433 -0.60 4.22 21.81
CA ARG A 433 -0.08 4.88 23.02
C ARG A 433 -0.63 4.29 24.33
N ARG A 434 -1.89 3.85 24.36
CA ARG A 434 -2.48 3.18 25.53
C ARG A 434 -1.85 1.81 25.80
N HIS A 435 -1.49 1.08 24.74
CA HIS A 435 -0.88 -0.25 24.81
C HIS A 435 0.64 -0.24 24.88
N ASP A 436 1.28 0.92 24.76
CA ASP A 436 2.73 1.09 24.89
C ASP A 436 3.19 0.84 26.34
N PRO A 437 3.98 -0.22 26.61
CA PRO A 437 4.44 -0.53 27.97
C PRO A 437 5.50 0.48 28.46
N ASN A 438 6.16 1.21 27.56
CA ASN A 438 7.23 2.15 27.91
C ASN A 438 6.70 3.51 28.39
N ARG A 439 5.39 3.77 28.23
CA ARG A 439 4.76 5.00 28.71
C ARG A 439 4.39 4.93 30.20
N PRO A 440 4.45 6.07 30.91
CA PRO A 440 4.09 6.12 32.32
C PRO A 440 2.64 5.68 32.54
N LEU A 441 2.39 4.99 33.65
CA LEU A 441 1.08 4.46 34.01
C LEU A 441 0.00 5.56 34.11
N SER A 442 0.38 6.76 34.55
CA SER A 442 -0.53 7.92 34.63
C SER A 442 -1.07 8.32 33.25
N GLU A 443 -0.22 8.37 32.23
CA GLU A 443 -0.63 8.69 30.87
C GLU A 443 -1.52 7.59 30.28
N ARG A 444 -1.15 6.32 30.48
CA ARG A 444 -1.97 5.18 30.01
C ARG A 444 -3.34 5.14 30.68
N THR A 445 -3.40 5.49 31.97
CA THR A 445 -4.65 5.57 32.74
C THR A 445 -5.51 6.72 32.25
N LEU A 446 -4.91 7.90 32.00
CA LEU A 446 -5.61 9.05 31.40
C LEU A 446 -6.19 8.70 30.02
N LEU A 447 -5.42 8.04 29.15
CA LEU A 447 -5.88 7.57 27.85
C LEU A 447 -7.01 6.54 27.98
N ALA A 448 -6.94 5.63 28.96
CA ALA A 448 -8.00 4.66 29.23
C ALA A 448 -9.30 5.34 29.67
N VAL A 449 -9.23 6.33 30.57
CA VAL A 449 -10.40 7.13 30.99
C VAL A 449 -10.95 7.93 29.81
N TYR A 450 -10.10 8.59 29.03
CA TYR A 450 -10.52 9.37 27.87
C TYR A 450 -11.21 8.50 26.80
N TRP A 451 -10.70 7.28 26.58
CA TRP A 451 -11.35 6.27 25.74
C TRP A 451 -12.71 5.83 26.27
N ALA A 452 -12.81 5.55 27.57
CA ALA A 452 -14.04 5.07 28.20
C ALA A 452 -15.15 6.14 28.15
N VAL A 453 -14.79 7.40 28.40
CA VAL A 453 -15.74 8.52 28.46
C VAL A 453 -16.19 8.98 27.07
N SER A 454 -15.25 9.11 26.11
CA SER A 454 -15.54 9.79 24.84
C SER A 454 -15.07 9.07 23.59
N GLY A 455 -14.41 7.90 23.72
CA GLY A 455 -13.77 7.23 22.60
C GLY A 455 -12.71 8.09 21.93
N TYR A 456 -11.87 8.74 22.74
CA TYR A 456 -10.88 9.73 22.31
C TYR A 456 -11.51 10.96 21.63
N GLY A 457 -12.65 11.44 22.11
CA GLY A 457 -13.32 12.63 21.57
C GLY A 457 -14.00 12.45 20.21
N LEU A 458 -14.07 11.21 19.70
CA LEU A 458 -14.65 10.92 18.39
C LEU A 458 -16.05 10.27 18.46
N ARG A 459 -16.55 9.97 19.67
CA ARG A 459 -17.82 9.24 19.85
C ARG A 459 -18.81 10.01 20.72
N ALA A 460 -19.64 10.83 20.08
CA ALA A 460 -20.67 11.63 20.76
C ALA A 460 -21.64 10.77 21.61
N MET A 461 -22.07 9.61 21.10
CA MET A 461 -23.02 8.74 21.82
C MET A 461 -22.47 8.20 23.15
N ARG A 462 -21.15 8.01 23.28
CA ARG A 462 -20.54 7.60 24.56
C ARG A 462 -20.55 8.76 25.56
N ALA A 463 -20.15 9.95 25.11
CA ALA A 463 -20.16 11.14 25.94
C ALA A 463 -21.58 11.52 26.39
N LEU A 464 -22.57 11.45 25.49
CA LEU A 464 -23.99 11.66 25.81
C LEU A 464 -24.53 10.59 26.76
N GLY A 465 -24.13 9.32 26.59
CA GLY A 465 -24.48 8.25 27.53
C GLY A 465 -23.95 8.51 28.94
N TRP A 466 -22.68 8.91 29.05
CA TRP A 466 -22.08 9.31 30.33
C TRP A 466 -22.73 10.56 30.91
N LEU A 467 -23.12 11.52 30.08
CA LEU A 467 -23.85 12.71 30.52
C LEU A 467 -25.20 12.33 31.11
N MET A 468 -25.99 11.51 30.41
CA MET A 468 -27.28 11.03 30.89
C MET A 468 -27.14 10.20 32.18
N PHE A 469 -26.12 9.36 32.26
CA PHE A 469 -25.82 8.60 33.47
C PHE A 469 -25.43 9.52 34.63
N SER A 470 -24.57 10.52 34.39
CA SER A 470 -24.16 11.52 35.38
C SER A 470 -25.37 12.29 35.89
N ILE A 471 -26.19 12.86 35.01
CA ILE A 471 -27.41 13.60 35.39
C ILE A 471 -28.33 12.71 36.23
N SER A 472 -28.54 11.45 35.80
CA SER A 472 -29.41 10.50 36.51
C SER A 472 -28.86 10.16 37.91
N LEU A 473 -27.53 9.99 38.02
CA LEU A 473 -26.84 9.73 39.29
C LEU A 473 -26.91 10.95 40.21
N THR A 474 -26.68 12.16 39.68
CA THR A 474 -26.80 13.43 40.41
C THR A 474 -28.21 13.58 40.99
N VAL A 475 -29.25 13.39 40.16
CA VAL A 475 -30.65 13.44 40.60
C VAL A 475 -30.92 12.41 41.68
N MET A 476 -30.47 11.16 41.51
CA MET A 476 -30.68 10.11 42.49
C MET A 476 -30.00 10.41 43.84
N LEU A 477 -28.77 10.90 43.82
CA LEU A 477 -28.04 11.28 45.04
C LEU A 477 -28.68 12.50 45.73
N LEU A 478 -29.18 13.48 44.97
CA LEU A 478 -29.92 14.62 45.51
C LEU A 478 -31.23 14.18 46.20
N VAL A 479 -31.97 13.24 45.61
CA VAL A 479 -33.20 12.67 46.22
C VAL A 479 -32.89 11.94 47.53
N LEU A 480 -31.79 11.19 47.57
CA LEU A 480 -31.46 10.33 48.71
C LEU A 480 -30.82 11.09 49.89
N VAL A 481 -29.94 12.06 49.59
CA VAL A 481 -29.06 12.69 50.59
C VAL A 481 -28.99 14.23 50.44
N GLY A 482 -29.22 14.78 49.25
CA GLY A 482 -28.97 16.20 48.96
C GLY A 482 -30.07 17.17 49.38
N LEU A 483 -31.34 16.76 49.38
CA LEU A 483 -32.47 17.62 49.75
C LEU A 483 -32.78 17.53 51.27
N PRO A 484 -32.92 18.66 51.98
CA PRO A 484 -33.27 18.66 53.40
C PRO A 484 -34.71 18.14 53.63
N SER A 485 -34.96 17.58 54.81
CA SER A 485 -36.27 17.04 55.22
C SER A 485 -37.35 18.11 55.37
N HIS A 486 -36.95 19.31 55.81
CA HIS A 486 -37.83 20.46 55.99
C HIS A 486 -37.11 21.72 55.48
N PRO A 487 -37.80 22.60 54.74
CA PRO A 487 -37.22 23.90 54.40
C PRO A 487 -36.90 24.65 55.71
N PRO A 488 -35.71 25.26 55.86
CA PRO A 488 -35.37 26.02 57.05
C PRO A 488 -36.37 27.16 57.20
N LEU A 489 -37.17 27.12 58.26
CA LEU A 489 -38.08 28.21 58.58
C LEU A 489 -37.23 29.38 59.10
N PRO A 490 -37.23 30.56 58.44
CA PRO A 490 -36.48 31.71 58.92
C PRO A 490 -37.00 32.09 60.30
N ARG A 491 -36.11 32.18 61.29
CA ARG A 491 -36.46 32.66 62.63
C ARG A 491 -36.09 34.14 62.71
N THR A 492 -37.10 34.98 62.79
CA THR A 492 -36.92 36.41 63.06
C THR A 492 -37.01 36.62 64.57
N THR A 493 -35.86 36.88 65.20
CA THR A 493 -35.81 37.31 66.60
C THR A 493 -35.60 38.82 66.65
N GLY A 494 -36.39 39.52 67.47
CA GLY A 494 -36.26 40.96 67.66
C GLY A 494 -36.10 41.30 69.13
N THR A 495 -35.09 42.09 69.46
CA THR A 495 -34.91 42.64 70.81
C THR A 495 -35.51 44.04 70.89
N VAL A 496 -36.44 44.25 71.82
CA VAL A 496 -37.07 45.56 72.03
C VAL A 496 -36.39 46.26 73.20
N THR A 497 -35.67 47.35 72.93
CA THR A 497 -35.15 48.24 73.97
C THR A 497 -36.11 49.43 74.14
N ALA A 498 -36.55 49.69 75.37
CA ALA A 498 -37.50 50.76 75.69
C ALA A 498 -36.94 52.14 75.27
N GLY A 499 -37.42 52.67 74.15
CA GLY A 499 -36.92 53.93 73.56
C GLY A 499 -36.51 53.91 72.07
N GLN A 500 -37.00 52.94 71.29
CA GLN A 500 -36.99 52.89 69.81
C GLN A 500 -35.65 52.64 69.09
N LYS A 501 -35.33 51.36 68.89
CA LYS A 501 -34.92 50.78 67.59
C LYS A 501 -35.16 49.27 67.66
N ILE A 502 -35.90 48.71 66.70
CA ILE A 502 -36.09 47.25 66.57
C ILE A 502 -34.97 46.76 65.67
N ASP A 503 -34.00 46.04 66.24
CA ASP A 503 -33.04 45.30 65.44
C ASP A 503 -33.64 43.93 65.15
N MET A 504 -33.90 43.64 63.87
CA MET A 504 -34.49 42.39 63.41
C MET A 504 -33.38 41.56 62.77
N THR A 505 -32.84 40.59 63.50
CA THR A 505 -31.93 39.60 62.93
C THR A 505 -32.75 38.43 62.42
N THR A 506 -32.74 38.22 61.10
CA THR A 506 -33.30 37.01 60.49
C THR A 506 -32.17 35.99 60.39
N ASP A 507 -32.18 34.99 61.28
CA ASP A 507 -31.26 33.85 61.18
C ASP A 507 -31.94 32.73 60.40
N SER A 508 -31.29 32.30 59.32
CA SER A 508 -31.60 31.06 58.61
C SER A 508 -30.75 29.94 59.22
N PRO A 509 -31.33 28.99 59.98
CA PRO A 509 -30.56 27.87 60.51
C PRO A 509 -30.04 26.97 59.39
N ASP A 510 -28.88 26.33 59.61
CA ASP A 510 -28.29 25.40 58.65
C ASP A 510 -29.32 24.36 58.18
N PRO A 511 -29.40 24.05 56.86
CA PRO A 511 -30.29 23.03 56.35
C PRO A 511 -29.99 21.71 57.06
N GLY A 512 -30.98 21.21 57.80
CA GLY A 512 -30.83 20.01 58.61
C GLY A 512 -30.33 18.80 57.82
N GLY A 513 -29.80 17.81 58.54
CA GLY A 513 -29.29 16.57 57.94
C GLY A 513 -30.32 15.83 57.06
N ALA A 514 -29.83 14.90 56.25
CA ALA A 514 -30.68 14.12 55.33
C ALA A 514 -31.88 13.49 56.05
N ALA A 515 -33.02 13.46 55.35
CA ALA A 515 -34.32 13.09 55.95
C ALA A 515 -34.30 11.76 56.71
N PRO A 516 -34.80 11.69 57.96
CA PRO A 516 -34.80 10.46 58.73
C PRO A 516 -35.71 9.39 58.09
N GLY A 517 -35.24 8.14 58.05
CA GLY A 517 -35.96 6.99 57.47
C GLY A 517 -35.12 6.12 56.51
N PRO A 518 -35.52 4.85 56.25
CA PRO A 518 -34.84 3.93 55.33
C PRO A 518 -34.80 4.47 53.90
N MET A 519 -33.74 4.15 53.14
CA MET A 519 -33.45 4.74 51.82
C MET A 519 -34.61 4.63 50.81
N GLY A 520 -35.44 3.58 50.89
CA GLY A 520 -36.60 3.38 50.02
C GLY A 520 -37.73 4.40 50.23
N GLU A 521 -37.94 4.89 51.46
CA GLU A 521 -38.99 5.87 51.78
C GLU A 521 -38.63 7.29 51.34
N ARG A 522 -37.37 7.52 50.97
CA ARG A 522 -36.88 8.82 50.47
C ARG A 522 -37.17 9.03 48.98
N LEU A 523 -37.49 7.96 48.25
CA LEU A 523 -37.73 7.95 46.80
C LEU A 523 -39.16 8.45 46.48
N THR A 524 -39.43 9.72 46.75
CA THR A 524 -40.74 10.33 46.49
C THR A 524 -40.72 11.17 45.22
N TRP A 525 -41.84 11.20 44.50
CA TRP A 525 -42.00 11.99 43.27
C TRP A 525 -41.71 13.48 43.48
N ARG A 526 -42.16 14.06 44.62
CA ARG A 526 -41.89 15.47 44.98
C ARG A 526 -40.40 15.78 45.12
N ARG A 527 -39.62 14.87 45.72
CA ARG A 527 -38.16 15.04 45.83
C ARG A 527 -37.47 14.86 44.49
N ALA A 528 -37.94 13.93 43.66
CA ALA A 528 -37.41 13.75 42.31
C ALA A 528 -37.61 15.02 41.47
N GLU A 529 -38.80 15.64 41.53
CA GLU A 529 -39.09 16.90 40.84
C GLU A 529 -38.17 18.04 41.31
N GLN A 530 -37.99 18.21 42.63
CA GLN A 530 -37.05 19.20 43.18
C GLN A 530 -35.60 18.91 42.78
N ALA A 531 -35.15 17.66 42.88
CA ALA A 531 -33.79 17.26 42.51
C ALA A 531 -33.50 17.48 41.02
N VAL A 532 -34.46 17.18 40.13
CA VAL A 532 -34.34 17.45 38.69
C VAL A 532 -34.26 18.96 38.44
N ARG A 533 -35.11 19.76 39.08
CA ARG A 533 -35.09 21.22 38.93
C ARG A 533 -33.77 21.82 39.41
N THR A 534 -33.23 21.32 40.52
CA THR A 534 -31.93 21.73 41.06
C THR A 534 -30.78 21.30 40.16
N ALA A 535 -30.77 20.05 39.66
CA ALA A 535 -29.76 19.57 38.73
C ALA A 535 -29.73 20.40 37.44
N VAL A 536 -30.88 20.58 36.77
CA VAL A 536 -31.00 21.38 35.54
C VAL A 536 -30.58 22.83 35.78
N ASN A 537 -31.04 23.43 36.87
CA ASN A 537 -30.68 24.82 37.21
C ASN A 537 -29.21 24.95 37.57
N SER A 538 -28.58 23.96 38.21
CA SER A 538 -27.15 24.03 38.58
C SER A 538 -26.22 23.91 37.38
N VAL A 539 -26.62 23.15 36.36
CA VAL A 539 -25.83 22.88 35.16
C VAL A 539 -25.92 24.04 34.17
N ILE A 540 -27.08 24.71 34.10
CA ILE A 540 -27.35 25.80 33.15
C ILE A 540 -27.21 27.19 33.82
N PHE A 541 -27.50 27.31 35.11
CA PHE A 541 -27.53 28.58 35.84
C PHE A 541 -26.68 28.55 37.13
N ARG A 542 -26.16 29.72 37.53
CA ARG A 542 -25.14 29.86 38.57
C ARG A 542 -25.61 29.52 40.00
N SER A 543 -26.92 29.45 40.24
CA SER A 543 -27.52 29.09 41.54
C SER A 543 -28.89 28.45 41.39
N ALA A 544 -29.05 27.20 41.82
CA ALA A 544 -30.34 26.72 42.28
C ALA A 544 -30.57 27.39 43.64
N GLY A 545 -31.46 28.36 43.74
CA GLY A 545 -31.76 29.07 45.00
C GLY A 545 -32.49 28.19 46.03
N GLN A 546 -32.00 26.97 46.27
CA GLN A 546 -32.55 26.00 47.22
C GLN A 546 -31.50 25.64 48.26
N ASP A 547 -31.93 25.56 49.52
CA ASP A 547 -31.10 25.14 50.63
C ASP A 547 -30.79 23.63 50.48
N LEU A 548 -29.52 23.32 50.26
CA LEU A 548 -29.01 21.95 50.11
C LEU A 548 -28.29 21.51 51.37
N THR A 549 -28.32 20.21 51.67
CA THR A 549 -27.46 19.66 52.73
C THR A 549 -25.98 19.78 52.33
N VAL A 550 -25.04 19.69 53.29
CA VAL A 550 -23.59 19.70 52.99
C VAL A 550 -23.21 18.65 51.92
N ALA A 551 -23.83 17.46 52.00
CA ALA A 551 -23.67 16.42 50.98
C ALA A 551 -24.27 16.84 49.64
N GLY A 552 -25.46 17.47 49.64
CA GLY A 552 -26.09 18.04 48.45
C GLY A 552 -25.25 19.11 47.76
N THR A 553 -24.61 19.99 48.53
CA THR A 553 -23.69 21.01 48.01
C THR A 553 -22.47 20.37 47.33
N CYS A 554 -21.86 19.34 47.93
CA CYS A 554 -20.74 18.62 47.30
C CYS A 554 -21.15 17.90 46.01
N ILE A 555 -22.34 17.28 45.98
CA ILE A 555 -22.90 16.64 44.79
C ILE A 555 -23.12 17.67 43.68
N GLU A 556 -23.71 18.82 44.01
CA GLU A 556 -23.94 19.91 43.07
C GLU A 556 -22.64 20.47 42.51
N MET A 557 -21.63 20.74 43.37
CA MET A 557 -20.32 21.21 42.94
C MET A 557 -19.63 20.23 41.97
N THR A 558 -19.78 18.93 42.21
CA THR A 558 -19.20 17.89 41.34
C THR A 558 -19.90 17.84 39.98
N SER A 559 -21.23 17.90 39.96
CA SER A 559 -22.05 17.94 38.74
C SER A 559 -21.72 19.17 37.88
N ARG A 560 -21.56 20.34 38.50
CA ARG A 560 -21.18 21.61 37.84
C ARG A 560 -19.84 21.56 37.10
N LEU A 561 -18.94 20.65 37.47
CA LEU A 561 -17.67 20.43 36.77
C LEU A 561 -17.79 19.32 35.72
N LEU A 562 -18.39 18.19 36.08
CA LEU A 562 -18.39 16.98 35.27
C LEU A 562 -19.31 17.10 34.04
N GLU A 563 -20.52 17.61 34.23
CA GLU A 563 -21.56 17.60 33.19
C GLU A 563 -21.25 18.55 32.02
N PRO A 564 -20.75 19.78 32.24
CA PRO A 564 -20.31 20.65 31.13
C PRO A 564 -19.13 20.06 30.34
N VAL A 565 -18.21 19.36 31.00
CA VAL A 565 -17.08 18.70 30.32
C VAL A 565 -17.57 17.57 29.42
N LEU A 566 -18.52 16.75 29.89
CA LEU A 566 -19.13 15.69 29.09
C LEU A 566 -19.91 16.27 27.89
N LEU A 567 -20.64 17.36 28.10
CA LEU A 567 -21.35 18.07 27.03
C LEU A 567 -20.37 18.65 26.00
N ALA A 568 -19.26 19.25 26.43
CA ALA A 568 -18.22 19.77 25.55
C ALA A 568 -17.56 18.66 24.73
N LEU A 569 -17.28 17.50 25.33
CA LEU A 569 -16.76 16.32 24.62
C LEU A 569 -17.77 15.79 23.60
N ALA A 570 -19.06 15.77 23.93
CA ALA A 570 -20.11 15.38 22.99
C ALA A 570 -20.16 16.35 21.80
N PHE A 571 -20.11 17.66 22.04
CA PHE A 571 -20.11 18.68 21.00
C PHE A 571 -18.88 18.58 20.09
N LEU A 572 -17.68 18.39 20.66
CA LEU A 572 -16.46 18.16 19.89
C LEU A 572 -16.57 16.94 18.98
N ALA A 573 -17.13 15.84 19.48
CA ALA A 573 -17.33 14.63 18.70
C ALA A 573 -18.38 14.81 17.57
N VAL A 574 -19.45 15.56 17.83
CA VAL A 574 -20.46 15.89 16.79
C VAL A 574 -19.85 16.78 15.72
N ARG A 575 -19.12 17.84 16.11
CA ARG A 575 -18.40 18.71 15.17
C ARG A 575 -17.44 17.90 14.29
N GLY A 576 -16.69 16.98 14.90
CA GLY A 576 -15.81 16.08 14.20
C GLY A 576 -16.55 15.20 13.18
N ARG A 577 -17.78 14.78 13.48
CA ARG A 577 -18.60 13.94 12.56
C ARG A 577 -19.21 14.72 11.40
N VAL A 578 -19.62 15.98 11.60
CA VAL A 578 -20.14 16.85 10.53
C VAL A 578 -19.04 17.23 9.52
N LYS A 579 -17.80 17.25 10.00
CA LYS A 579 -16.60 17.51 9.23
C LYS A 579 -16.12 16.30 8.40
N ARG A 580 -16.53 15.09 8.76
CA ARG A 580 -16.32 13.88 7.96
C ARG A 580 -17.36 13.80 6.86
#